data_AF-A0A352XXQ1-F1
#
_entry.id   AF-A0A352XXQ1-F1
#
_cell.length_a   1.000
_cell.length_b   1.000
_cell.length_c   1.000
_cell.angle_alpha   90.00
_cell.angle_beta   90.00
_cell.angle_gamma   90.00
#
_symmetry.space_group_name_H-M   'P 1'
#
loop_
_entity.id
_entity.type
_entity.pdbx_description
1 polymer ?
#
loop_
_entity_poly.entity_id
_entity_poly.type
_entity_poly.pdbx_seq_one_letter_code
_entity_poly.pdbx_strand_id
1 'polypeptide(L)' 'MPKKGELSKTARASLANREEINHLTNRVCSKCGEAIMLKELQPVKVVGKGMVYYHKSHFNVQ' A
#
# COMPACT_ATOMS: atom_id res chain seq x y z
N MET A 1 27.91 4.71 -31.07
CA MET A 1 27.93 3.84 -29.87
C MET A 1 27.05 4.49 -28.79
N PRO A 2 25.93 3.88 -28.37
CA PRO A 2 25.08 4.45 -27.33
C PRO A 2 25.80 4.43 -25.97
N LYS A 3 25.70 5.53 -25.21
CA LYS A 3 26.43 5.71 -23.93
C LYS A 3 25.85 4.77 -22.87
N LYS A 4 26.74 4.05 -22.15
CA LYS A 4 26.42 3.25 -20.96
C LYS A 4 25.52 4.06 -20.02
N GLY A 5 24.27 3.64 -19.84
CA GLY A 5 23.34 4.21 -18.86
C GLY A 5 21.97 4.61 -19.37
N GLU A 6 21.74 4.68 -20.69
CA GLU A 6 20.38 4.91 -21.20
C GLU A 6 19.54 3.64 -21.11
N LEU A 7 18.61 3.63 -20.16
CA LEU A 7 17.52 2.65 -20.12
C LEU A 7 16.77 2.71 -21.46
N SER A 8 16.62 1.53 -22.08
CA SER A 8 15.85 1.34 -23.31
C SER A 8 14.51 2.07 -23.24
N LYS A 9 14.05 2.64 -24.37
CA LYS A 9 12.71 3.26 -24.48
C LYS A 9 11.60 2.33 -23.98
N THR A 10 11.76 1.02 -24.14
CA THR A 10 10.84 0.00 -23.60
C THR A 10 10.95 -0.16 -22.08
N ALA A 11 12.15 -0.07 -21.49
CA ALA A 11 12.34 -0.16 -20.05
C ALA A 11 11.74 1.05 -19.30
N ARG A 12 11.77 2.25 -19.91
CA ARG A 12 11.06 3.43 -19.39
C ARG A 12 9.53 3.24 -19.42
N ALA A 13 8.98 2.63 -20.46
CA ALA A 13 7.54 2.36 -20.57
C ALA A 13 7.05 1.29 -19.58
N SER A 14 7.86 0.28 -19.28
CA SER A 14 7.53 -0.76 -18.28
C SER A 14 7.49 -0.22 -16.84
N LEU A 15 8.31 0.80 -16.51
CA LEU A 15 8.31 1.41 -15.18
C LEU A 15 7.15 2.37 -14.95
N ALA A 16 6.61 2.98 -16.02
CA ALA A 16 5.45 3.87 -15.94
C ALA A 16 4.14 3.15 -15.61
N ASN A 17 4.06 1.83 -15.87
CA ASN A 17 2.89 0.99 -15.57
C ASN A 17 2.90 0.38 -14.16
N ARG A 18 3.79 0.80 -13.27
CA ARG A 18 3.61 0.59 -11.83
C ARG A 18 2.62 1.63 -11.29
N GLU A 19 1.42 1.68 -11.87
CA GLU A 19 0.31 2.36 -11.22
C GLU A 19 0.17 1.73 -9.82
N GLU A 20 0.37 2.54 -8.78
CA GLU A 20 0.12 2.12 -7.41
C GLU A 20 -1.34 1.67 -7.35
N ILE A 21 -1.60 0.36 -7.33
CA ILE A 21 -2.94 -0.22 -7.32
C ILE A 21 -3.62 0.13 -5.99
N ASN A 22 -4.13 1.35 -5.86
CA ASN A 22 -4.86 1.80 -4.69
C ASN A 22 -6.34 1.54 -4.91
N HIS A 23 -6.83 0.48 -4.29
CA HIS A 23 -8.23 0.08 -4.33
C HIS A 23 -8.77 -0.09 -2.92
N LEU A 24 -10.09 -0.07 -2.80
CA LEU A 24 -10.78 -0.36 -1.55
C LEU A 24 -10.58 -1.85 -1.22
N THR A 25 -10.09 -2.14 -0.01
CA THR A 25 -9.91 -3.53 0.42
C THR A 25 -11.17 -4.05 1.12
N ASN A 26 -11.31 -5.37 1.19
CA ASN A 26 -12.36 -6.04 1.98
C ASN A 26 -12.09 -5.99 3.50
N ARG A 27 -11.12 -5.18 3.96
CA ARG A 27 -10.76 -5.05 5.37
C ARG A 27 -11.38 -3.78 5.94
N VAL A 28 -11.84 -3.88 7.17
CA VAL A 28 -12.51 -2.79 7.90
C VAL A 28 -11.62 -2.33 9.04
N CYS A 29 -11.53 -1.02 9.24
CA CYS A 29 -10.76 -0.46 10.34
C CYS A 29 -11.44 -0.74 11.68
N SER A 30 -10.68 -1.30 12.62
CA SER A 30 -11.20 -1.59 13.95
C SER A 30 -11.45 -0.35 14.83
N LYS A 31 -11.04 0.86 14.39
CA LYS A 31 -11.24 2.12 15.13
C LYS A 31 -12.50 2.87 14.67
N CYS A 32 -12.70 3.03 13.36
CA CYS A 32 -13.85 3.78 12.81
C CYS A 32 -14.93 2.90 12.17
N GLY A 33 -14.67 1.63 11.88
CA GLY A 33 -15.63 0.74 11.25
C GLY A 33 -15.80 0.92 9.73
N GLU A 34 -14.93 1.70 9.08
CA GLU A 34 -14.98 1.93 7.63
C GLU A 34 -14.02 1.03 6.86
N ALA A 35 -14.33 0.80 5.57
CA ALA A 35 -13.44 0.07 4.67
C ALA A 35 -12.11 0.81 4.47
N ILE A 36 -11.02 0.05 4.31
CA ILE A 36 -9.68 0.61 4.23
C ILE A 36 -9.16 0.57 2.79
N MET A 37 -8.64 1.69 2.29
CA MET A 37 -7.89 1.72 1.03
C MET A 37 -6.57 0.97 1.19
N LEU A 38 -6.12 0.25 0.15
CA LEU A 38 -4.88 -0.53 0.22
C LEU A 38 -3.69 0.32 0.65
N LYS A 39 -3.61 1.58 0.17
CA LYS A 39 -2.54 2.53 0.52
C LYS A 39 -2.55 2.93 2.00
N GLU A 40 -3.70 2.85 2.66
CA GLU A 40 -3.91 3.23 4.06
C GLU A 40 -4.03 2.04 5.01
N LEU A 41 -3.99 0.81 4.49
CA LEU A 41 -4.08 -0.41 5.28
C LEU A 41 -2.85 -0.57 6.18
N GLN A 42 -3.09 -0.56 7.49
CA GLN A 42 -2.11 -0.83 8.52
C GLN A 42 -2.50 -2.11 9.28
N PRO A 43 -1.85 -3.25 9.00
CA PRO A 43 -2.05 -4.48 9.76
C PRO A 43 -1.27 -4.43 11.08
N VAL A 44 -1.91 -4.82 12.17
CA VAL A 44 -1.35 -4.80 13.52
C VAL A 44 -1.64 -6.13 14.18
N LYS A 45 -0.60 -6.82 14.67
CA LYS A 45 -0.75 -8.06 15.43
C LYS A 45 -1.04 -7.74 16.89
N VAL A 46 -2.25 -8.06 17.35
CA VAL A 46 -2.67 -7.87 18.74
C VAL A 46 -2.65 -9.22 19.45
N VAL A 47 -1.90 -9.31 20.55
CA VAL A 47 -1.83 -10.52 21.38
C VAL A 47 -3.24 -10.88 21.88
N GLY A 48 -3.66 -12.13 21.67
CA GLY A 48 -4.99 -12.62 22.07
C GLY A 48 -6.15 -12.31 21.11
N LYS A 49 -5.99 -11.40 20.13
CA LYS A 49 -7.03 -11.07 19.13
C LYS A 49 -6.63 -11.41 17.68
N GLY A 50 -5.35 -11.64 17.42
CA GLY A 50 -4.84 -11.96 16.07
C GLY A 50 -4.46 -10.70 15.27
N MET A 51 -4.61 -10.75 13.94
CA MET A 51 -4.37 -9.59 13.09
C MET A 51 -5.58 -8.65 13.08
N VAL A 52 -5.33 -7.38 13.38
CA VAL A 52 -6.34 -6.31 13.35
C VAL A 52 -5.89 -5.27 12.33
N TYR A 53 -6.84 -4.71 11.59
CA TYR A 53 -6.58 -3.75 10.53
C TYR A 53 -7.02 -2.35 10.96
N TYR A 54 -6.18 -1.37 10.66
CA TYR A 54 -6.44 0.04 10.94
C TYR A 54 -6.10 0.88 9.71
N HIS A 55 -6.67 2.07 9.61
CA HIS A 55 -6.07 3.12 8.77
C HIS A 55 -4.74 3.56 9.40
N LYS A 56 -3.76 3.92 8.57
CA LYS A 56 -2.48 4.48 9.05
C LYS A 56 -2.68 5.68 9.99
N SER A 57 -3.65 6.55 9.70
CA SER A 57 -4.05 7.68 10.57
C SER A 57 -4.57 7.24 11.93
N HIS A 58 -5.27 6.11 11.99
CA HIS A 58 -5.89 5.57 13.20
C HIS A 58 -4.92 4.82 14.10
N PHE A 59 -3.91 4.19 13.51
CA PHE A 59 -2.82 3.52 14.20
C PHE A 59 -1.60 4.43 14.41
N ASN A 60 -1.76 5.75 14.43
CA ASN A 60 -0.63 6.62 14.77
C ASN A 60 -0.25 6.39 16.24
N VAL A 61 0.63 5.41 16.46
CA VAL A 61 1.30 5.13 17.71
C VAL A 61 2.23 6.31 17.93
N GLN A 62 1.84 7.18 18.86
CA GLN A 62 2.72 8.20 19.42
C GLN A 62 3.95 7.55 20.04
#